data_AF-A0A2G6KPL2-F1
#
_entry.id   AF-A0A2G6KPL2-F1
#
_cell.length_a   1.000
_cell.length_b   1.000
_cell.length_c   1.000
_cell.angle_alpha   90.00
_cell.angle_beta   90.00
_cell.angle_gamma   90.00
#
_symmetry.space_group_name_H-M   'P 1'
#
loop_
_entity.id
_entity.type
_entity.pdbx_description
1 polymer ?
#
loop_
_entity_poly.entity_id
_entity_poly.type
_entity_poly.pdbx_seq_one_letter_code
_entity_poly.pdbx_strand_id
1 'polypeptide(L)' 'DAGGCHGLPEEDEDIRVHVVSADEAIALLDSRRVRNAISIIALQWFRLWRAGLVTLPSGS' A
#
# COMPACT_ATOMS: atom_id res chain seq x y z
N ASP A 1 15.07 0.13 5.75
CA ASP A 1 13.69 0.31 6.27
C ASP A 1 12.82 0.97 5.23
N ALA A 2 11.54 0.57 5.15
CA ALA A 2 10.57 1.05 4.15
C ALA A 2 9.62 2.15 4.66
N GLY A 3 9.68 2.50 5.95
CA GLY A 3 8.94 3.64 6.52
C GLY A 3 9.82 4.88 6.65
N GLY A 4 9.22 6.05 6.91
CA GLY A 4 9.95 7.29 7.15
C GLY A 4 9.25 8.55 6.65
N CYS A 5 9.93 9.69 6.78
CA CYS A 5 9.57 10.92 6.08
C CYS A 5 10.47 11.08 4.84
N HIS A 6 9.86 11.48 3.73
CA HIS A 6 10.47 11.61 2.41
C HIS A 6 9.93 12.86 1.70
N GLY A 7 10.53 13.21 0.58
CA GLY A 7 10.19 14.38 -0.22
C GLY A 7 11.39 15.31 -0.40
N LEU A 8 11.38 16.09 -1.48
CA LEU A 8 12.44 17.04 -1.82
C LEU A 8 11.96 18.47 -1.54
N PRO A 9 12.75 19.32 -0.85
CA PRO A 9 12.37 20.71 -0.59
C PRO A 9 12.02 21.50 -1.86
N GLU A 10 12.68 21.20 -2.97
CA GLU A 10 12.44 21.81 -4.28
C GLU A 10 11.13 21.40 -4.96
N GLU A 11 10.51 20.29 -4.54
CA GLU A 11 9.25 19.78 -5.11
C GLU A 11 8.03 20.12 -4.23
N ASP A 12 8.23 20.80 -3.09
CA ASP A 12 7.20 21.08 -2.08
C ASP A 12 6.49 19.81 -1.58
N GLU A 13 7.21 18.68 -1.58
CA GLU A 13 6.69 17.39 -1.13
C GLU A 13 7.08 17.13 0.33
N ASP A 14 6.09 17.00 1.22
CA ASP A 14 6.24 16.50 2.59
C ASP A 14 5.48 15.17 2.73
N ILE A 15 6.19 14.06 2.54
CA ILE A 15 5.62 12.72 2.44
C ILE A 15 5.97 11.91 3.69
N ARG A 16 4.95 11.34 4.35
CA ARG A 16 5.12 10.35 5.41
C ARG A 16 4.69 8.96 4.96
N VAL A 17 5.62 8.01 4.99
CA VAL A 17 5.37 6.62 4.63
C VAL A 17 4.97 5.80 5.84
N HIS A 18 3.85 5.08 5.70
CA HIS A 18 3.32 4.16 6.69
C HIS A 18 3.44 2.73 6.16
N VAL A 19 4.18 1.87 6.86
CA VAL A 19 4.20 0.42 6.59
C VAL A 19 3.12 -0.22 7.46
N VAL A 20 2.13 -0.84 6.82
CA VAL A 20 0.99 -1.48 7.48
C VAL A 20 0.82 -2.90 6.98
N SER A 21 0.11 -3.73 7.74
CA SER A 21 -0.26 -5.08 7.26
C SER A 21 -1.23 -5.01 6.07
N ALA A 22 -1.27 -6.08 5.27
CA ALA A 22 -2.24 -6.19 4.18
C ALA A 22 -3.71 -6.09 4.67
N ASP A 23 -4.02 -6.68 5.83
CA ASP A 23 -5.35 -6.63 6.42
C ASP A 23 -5.70 -5.21 6.91
N GLU A 24 -4.73 -4.50 7.50
CA GLU A 24 -4.92 -3.10 7.88
C GLU A 24 -5.15 -2.20 6.67
N ALA A 25 -4.38 -2.36 5.60
CA ALA A 25 -4.57 -1.60 4.36
C ALA A 25 -5.99 -1.81 3.77
N ILE A 26 -6.51 -3.04 3.80
CA ILE A 26 -7.87 -3.36 3.36
C ILE A 26 -8.91 -2.75 4.32
N ALA A 27 -8.69 -2.77 5.63
CA ALA A 27 -9.57 -2.11 6.58
C ALA A 27 -9.61 -0.58 6.38
N LEU A 28 -8.50 0.06 6.02
CA LEU A 28 -8.45 1.48 5.67
C LEU A 28 -9.22 1.80 4.38
N LEU A 29 -9.20 0.90 3.41
CA LEU A 29 -10.04 0.98 2.21
C LEU A 29 -11.53 0.88 2.58
N ASP A 30 -11.93 -0.15 3.34
CA ASP A 30 -13.33 -0.40 3.70
C ASP A 30 -13.92 0.73 4.57
N SER A 31 -13.10 1.34 5.43
CA SER A 31 -13.46 2.50 6.25
C SER A 31 -13.42 3.84 5.53
N ARG A 32 -13.10 3.88 4.23
CA ARG A 32 -12.94 5.11 3.41
C ARG A 32 -11.86 6.07 3.93
N ARG A 33 -10.86 5.56 4.66
CA ARG A 33 -9.70 6.34 5.09
C ARG A 33 -8.68 6.53 3.96
N VAL A 34 -8.61 5.58 3.03
CA VAL A 34 -7.94 5.77 1.74
C VAL A 34 -8.92 6.44 0.77
N ARG A 35 -8.53 7.60 0.23
CA ARG A 35 -9.45 8.47 -0.54
C ARG A 35 -8.95 8.86 -1.93
N ASN A 36 -7.72 8.52 -2.31
CA ASN A 36 -7.24 8.77 -3.68
C ASN A 36 -7.62 7.60 -4.60
N ALA A 37 -8.01 7.95 -5.83
CA ALA A 37 -8.50 6.96 -6.81
C ALA A 37 -7.47 5.86 -7.10
N ILE A 38 -6.20 6.22 -7.26
CA ILE A 38 -5.13 5.26 -7.59
C ILE A 38 -4.99 4.20 -6.49
N SER A 39 -4.88 4.61 -5.22
CA SER A 39 -4.71 3.62 -4.13
C SER A 39 -6.00 2.84 -3.87
N ILE A 40 -7.17 3.42 -4.09
CA ILE A 40 -8.44 2.68 -4.04
C ILE A 40 -8.43 1.54 -5.07
N ILE A 41 -8.11 1.83 -6.33
CA ILE A 41 -8.07 0.83 -7.41
C ILE A 41 -7.01 -0.24 -7.11
N ALA A 42 -5.81 0.18 -6.69
CA ALA A 42 -4.72 -0.74 -6.37
C ALA A 42 -5.08 -1.66 -5.20
N LEU A 43 -5.66 -1.15 -4.12
CA LEU A 43 -6.05 -1.95 -2.95
C LEU A 43 -7.25 -2.85 -3.26
N GLN A 44 -8.19 -2.43 -4.12
CA GLN A 44 -9.28 -3.27 -4.59
C GLN A 44 -8.77 -4.45 -5.42
N TRP A 45 -7.88 -4.19 -6.38
CA TRP A 45 -7.22 -5.25 -7.14
C TRP A 45 -6.43 -6.18 -6.21
N PHE A 46 -5.62 -5.63 -5.31
CA PHE A 46 -4.82 -6.40 -4.39
C PHE A 46 -5.69 -7.31 -3.51
N ARG A 47 -6.80 -6.81 -2.97
CA ARG A 47 -7.77 -7.61 -2.20
C ARG A 47 -8.28 -8.82 -2.98
N LEU A 48 -8.56 -8.67 -4.28
CA LEU A 48 -9.08 -9.74 -5.12
C LEU A 48 -8.03 -10.83 -5.39
N TRP A 49 -6.76 -10.45 -5.55
CA TRP A 49 -5.72 -11.36 -6.05
C TRP A 49 -4.68 -11.78 -5.01
N ARG A 50 -4.67 -11.20 -3.80
CA ARG A 50 -3.63 -11.43 -2.77
C ARG A 50 -3.33 -12.89 -2.47
N ALA A 51 -4.35 -13.75 -2.47
CA ALA A 51 -4.17 -15.18 -2.17
C ALA A 51 -3.32 -15.90 -3.22
N GLY A 52 -3.39 -15.46 -4.49
CA GLY A 52 -2.59 -15.99 -5.59
C GLY A 52 -1.22 -15.32 -5.75
N LEU A 53 -0.93 -14.26 -5.00
CA LEU A 53 0.36 -13.57 -5.00
C LEU A 53 1.37 -14.20 -4.01
N VAL A 54 0.91 -15.13 -3.16
CA VAL A 54 1.80 -15.91 -2.30
C VAL A 54 2.69 -16.76 -3.21
N THR A 55 3.99 -16.53 -3.09
CA THR A 55 5.06 -16.88 -4.02
C THR A 55 5.02 -18.35 -4.47
N LEU A 56 5.31 -18.60 -5.75
CA LEU A 56 5.85 -19.88 -6.20
C LEU A 56 7.07 -20.21 -5.31
N PRO A 57 7.23 -21.45 -4.82
CA PRO A 57 8.38 -21.81 -4.01
C PRO A 57 9.65 -21.43 -4.76
N SER A 58 10.52 -20.66 -4.08
CA SER A 58 11.88 -20.41 -4.55
C SER A 58 12.49 -21.78 -4.82
N GLY A 59 12.90 -22.01 -6.08
CA GLY A 59 13.41 -23.30 -6.52
C GLY A 59 14.57 -23.80 -5.65
N SER A 60 14.67 -25.13 -5.61
CA SER A 60 15.84 -25.90 -5.16
C SER A 60 17.16 -25.36 -5.69
#